data_AF-A0A938E3B2-F1
#
_entry.id   AF-A0A938E3B2-F1
#
_cell.length_a   1.000
_cell.length_b   1.000
_cell.length_c   1.000
_cell.angle_alpha   90.00
_cell.angle_beta   90.00
_cell.angle_gamma   90.00
#
_symmetry.space_group_name_H-M   'P 1'
#
loop_
_entity.id
_entity.type
_entity.pdbx_description
1 polymer ?
#
loop_
_entity_poly.entity_id
_entity_poly.type
_entity_poly.pdbx_seq_one_letter_code
_entity_poly.pdbx_strand_id
1 'polypeptide(L)'
;MRTATAIWWVSPELVLALDEHLGPPVDSYLNGSQTWFGGDERTIEWRLHPVGAYRAPAGCSHYDLWEQVVAQLSAGVNPERLTLGSESRALAGLWDGLEAFPAYDDEYEPATLAQVTVELLGIAPDLSGVVDHEPVGEAWERSHGEVSIIRLLADQLQV
;
A
#
# COMPACT_ATOMS: atom_id res chain seq x y z
N MET A 1 -15.74 9.03 8.35
CA MET A 1 -16.43 9.28 7.05
C MET A 1 -16.30 8.00 6.27
N ARG A 2 -17.37 7.54 5.61
CA ARG A 2 -17.36 6.26 4.90
C ARG A 2 -16.92 6.48 3.46
N THR A 3 -15.84 5.81 3.06
CA THR A 3 -15.17 6.03 1.77
C THR A 3 -15.10 4.71 1.01
N ALA A 4 -15.28 4.78 -0.31
CA ALA A 4 -15.02 3.62 -1.17
C ALA A 4 -13.53 3.28 -1.13
N THR A 5 -13.23 2.00 -0.90
CA THR A 5 -11.86 1.51 -0.72
C THR A 5 -11.68 0.21 -1.48
N ALA A 6 -10.52 0.08 -2.12
CA ALA A 6 -10.03 -1.15 -2.70
C ALA A 6 -8.67 -1.50 -2.05
N ILE A 7 -8.44 -2.76 -1.74
CA ILE A 7 -7.17 -3.21 -1.14
C ILE A 7 -6.57 -4.42 -1.86
N TRP A 8 -5.26 -4.52 -1.77
CA TRP A 8 -4.45 -5.65 -2.25
C TRP A 8 -3.48 -6.09 -1.16
N TRP A 9 -3.28 -7.39 -0.99
CA TRP A 9 -2.18 -7.93 -0.20
C TRP A 9 -0.86 -7.71 -0.92
N VAL A 10 0.22 -7.47 -0.17
CA VAL A 10 1.53 -7.28 -0.81
C VAL A 10 1.96 -8.54 -1.56
N SER A 11 2.45 -8.35 -2.78
CA SER A 11 3.08 -9.38 -3.60
C SER A 11 4.18 -8.75 -4.46
N PRO A 12 5.15 -9.53 -4.94
CA PRO A 12 6.13 -9.04 -5.91
C PRO A 12 5.46 -8.44 -7.15
N GLU A 13 4.42 -9.10 -7.65
CA GLU A 13 3.65 -8.68 -8.82
C GLU A 13 3.00 -7.31 -8.59
N LEU A 14 2.42 -7.09 -7.41
CA LEU A 14 1.84 -5.80 -7.02
C LEU A 14 2.89 -4.68 -6.99
N VAL A 15 4.04 -4.93 -6.39
CA VAL A 15 5.11 -3.91 -6.28
C VAL A 15 5.65 -3.54 -7.66
N LEU A 16 5.87 -4.52 -8.53
CA LEU A 16 6.34 -4.26 -9.88
C LEU A 16 5.29 -3.53 -10.74
N ALA A 17 4.00 -3.89 -10.59
CA ALA A 17 2.92 -3.18 -11.27
C ALA A 17 2.78 -1.73 -10.81
N LEU A 18 2.94 -1.45 -9.51
CA LEU A 18 2.98 -0.09 -8.98
C LEU A 18 4.11 0.73 -9.61
N ASP A 19 5.32 0.16 -9.70
CA ASP A 19 6.46 0.85 -10.30
C ASP A 19 6.27 1.08 -11.81
N GLU A 20 5.75 0.07 -12.53
CA GLU A 20 5.50 0.16 -13.98
C GLU A 20 4.42 1.20 -14.32
N HIS A 21 3.31 1.22 -13.56
CA HIS A 21 2.14 2.03 -13.92
C HIS A 21 2.08 3.39 -13.23
N LEU A 22 2.55 3.49 -11.98
CA LEU A 22 2.50 4.73 -11.19
C LEU A 22 3.88 5.35 -10.96
N GLY A 23 4.97 4.62 -11.24
CA GLY A 23 6.34 5.07 -10.97
C GLY A 23 6.69 5.05 -9.48
N PRO A 24 7.76 5.74 -9.07
CA PRO A 24 8.13 5.85 -7.67
C PRO A 24 7.09 6.66 -6.87
N PRO A 25 6.93 6.39 -5.56
CA PRO A 25 5.97 7.10 -4.73
C PRO A 25 6.28 8.60 -4.68
N VAL A 26 5.24 9.42 -4.72
CA VAL A 26 5.36 10.88 -4.60
C VAL A 26 5.74 11.32 -3.19
N ASP A 27 5.44 10.48 -2.20
CA ASP A 27 5.88 10.65 -0.83
C ASP A 27 6.16 9.32 -0.15
N SER A 28 7.19 9.31 0.68
CA SER A 28 7.62 8.18 1.49
C SER A 28 7.59 8.63 2.95
N TYR A 29 6.41 8.64 3.55
CA TYR A 29 6.25 9.10 4.92
C TYR A 29 6.97 8.17 5.90
N LEU A 30 7.69 8.77 6.84
CA LEU A 30 8.33 8.08 7.96
C LEU A 30 7.32 7.32 8.86
N ASN A 31 6.02 7.65 8.76
CA ASN A 31 4.91 7.02 9.50
C ASN A 31 3.98 6.18 8.62
N GLY A 32 4.53 5.57 7.58
CA GLY A 32 4.13 4.19 7.27
C GLY A 32 3.86 3.94 5.79
N SER A 33 3.19 4.85 5.12
CA SER A 33 2.70 4.57 3.76
C SER A 33 3.51 5.28 2.70
N GLN A 34 3.87 4.54 1.67
CA GLN A 34 4.30 5.12 0.39
C GLN A 34 3.04 5.55 -0.37
N THR A 35 3.07 6.74 -0.95
CA THR A 35 1.86 7.37 -1.52
C THR A 35 2.01 7.67 -2.99
N TRP A 36 0.94 7.46 -3.75
CA TRP A 36 0.80 7.90 -5.14
C TRP A 36 -0.54 8.59 -5.33
N PHE A 37 -0.62 9.42 -6.38
CA PHE A 37 -1.88 9.88 -6.92
C PHE A 37 -2.00 9.43 -8.38
N GLY A 38 -3.11 8.80 -8.71
CA GLY A 38 -3.38 8.25 -10.04
C GLY A 38 -4.82 8.49 -10.49
N GLY A 39 -5.19 7.96 -11.65
CA GLY A 39 -6.48 8.20 -12.29
C GLY A 39 -6.55 9.53 -13.04
N ASP A 40 -7.65 9.73 -13.76
CA ASP A 40 -7.94 10.98 -14.44
C ASP A 40 -7.91 12.12 -13.40
N GLU A 41 -7.17 13.18 -13.73
CA GLU A 41 -6.99 14.35 -12.88
C GLU A 41 -6.47 14.07 -11.45
N ARG A 42 -5.85 12.90 -11.19
CA ARG A 42 -5.30 12.49 -9.88
C ARG A 42 -6.37 12.29 -8.80
N THR A 43 -7.53 11.80 -9.19
CA THR A 43 -8.71 11.59 -8.33
C THR A 43 -8.63 10.33 -7.45
N ILE A 44 -7.57 9.51 -7.57
CA ILE A 44 -7.34 8.34 -6.72
C ILE A 44 -6.04 8.50 -5.95
N GLU A 45 -6.11 8.36 -4.64
CA GLU A 45 -4.95 8.22 -3.76
C GLU A 45 -4.66 6.75 -3.49
N TRP A 46 -3.38 6.40 -3.54
CA TRP A 46 -2.88 5.06 -3.29
C TRP A 46 -1.92 5.09 -2.12
N ARG A 47 -2.08 4.17 -1.16
CA ARG A 47 -1.22 4.05 0.02
C ARG A 47 -0.74 2.62 0.19
N LEU A 48 0.56 2.39 0.03
CA LEU A 48 1.19 1.10 0.34
C LEU A 48 1.60 1.10 1.81
N HIS A 49 0.83 0.40 2.63
CA HIS A 49 0.93 0.42 4.08
C HIS A 49 2.01 -0.56 4.59
N PRO A 50 2.76 -0.18 5.63
CA PRO A 50 3.81 -1.02 6.17
C PRO A 50 3.18 -2.13 7.03
N VAL A 51 3.99 -3.08 7.46
CA VAL A 51 3.55 -4.02 8.49
C VAL A 51 3.29 -3.34 9.84
N GLY A 52 2.45 -3.94 10.69
CA GLY A 52 2.36 -3.55 12.10
C GLY A 52 3.73 -3.62 12.80
N ALA A 53 4.00 -2.67 13.69
CA ALA A 53 5.28 -2.49 14.37
C ALA A 53 6.49 -2.32 13.41
N TYR A 54 6.25 -1.71 12.24
CA TYR A 54 7.28 -1.50 11.23
C TYR A 54 8.53 -0.83 11.79
N ARG A 55 9.67 -1.31 11.29
CA ARG A 55 10.96 -0.72 11.54
C ARG A 55 11.74 -0.67 10.24
N ALA A 56 12.30 0.49 9.92
CA ALA A 56 13.19 0.66 8.80
C ALA A 56 14.35 -0.36 8.81
N PRO A 57 14.74 -0.93 7.65
CA PRO A 57 15.94 -1.75 7.55
C PRO A 57 17.20 -0.95 7.91
N ALA A 58 18.13 -1.55 8.65
CA ALA A 58 19.31 -0.87 9.15
C ALA A 58 20.25 -0.46 8.01
N GLY A 59 20.54 0.85 7.95
CA GLY A 59 21.39 1.42 6.89
C GLY A 59 20.66 1.61 5.55
N CYS A 60 19.33 1.51 5.53
CA CYS A 60 18.50 1.83 4.37
C CYS A 60 17.69 3.10 4.67
N SER A 61 17.85 4.13 3.84
CA SER A 61 16.99 5.32 3.90
C SER A 61 15.57 4.95 3.46
N HIS A 62 14.56 5.59 4.03
CA HIS A 62 13.17 5.41 3.56
C HIS A 62 12.99 5.90 2.11
N TYR A 63 13.83 6.82 1.65
CA TYR A 63 13.85 7.26 0.24
C TYR A 63 14.50 6.23 -0.71
N ASP A 64 15.39 5.37 -0.21
CA ASP A 64 16.08 4.36 -1.05
C ASP A 64 15.33 3.02 -1.06
N LEU A 65 14.40 2.83 -0.12
CA LEU A 65 13.74 1.55 0.12
C LEU A 65 12.98 1.06 -1.12
N TRP A 66 12.17 1.91 -1.73
CA TRP A 66 11.39 1.58 -2.94
C TRP A 66 12.31 1.08 -4.06
N GLU A 67 13.29 1.90 -4.43
CA GLU A 67 14.21 1.63 -5.54
C GLU A 67 15.01 0.34 -5.30
N GLN A 68 15.48 0.11 -4.07
CA GLN A 68 16.20 -1.13 -3.73
C GLN A 68 15.32 -2.37 -3.84
N VAL A 69 14.05 -2.29 -3.45
CA VAL A 69 13.12 -3.41 -3.56
C VAL A 69 12.78 -3.68 -5.03
N VAL A 70 12.37 -2.66 -5.79
CA VAL A 70 12.03 -2.79 -7.22
C VAL A 70 13.19 -3.34 -8.04
N ALA A 71 14.41 -2.84 -7.83
CA ALA A 71 15.59 -3.30 -8.55
C ALA A 71 15.86 -4.79 -8.31
N GLN A 72 15.69 -5.26 -7.07
CA GLN A 72 15.89 -6.66 -6.71
C GLN A 72 14.78 -7.56 -7.26
N LEU A 73 13.51 -7.16 -7.12
CA LEU A 73 12.38 -7.92 -7.66
C LEU A 73 12.45 -8.02 -9.18
N SER A 74 12.78 -6.92 -9.87
CA SER A 74 13.01 -6.89 -11.32
C SER A 74 14.15 -7.80 -11.77
N ALA A 75 15.18 -7.98 -10.92
CA ALA A 75 16.29 -8.89 -11.16
C ALA A 75 15.96 -10.36 -10.82
N GLY A 76 14.73 -10.67 -10.38
CA GLY A 76 14.31 -12.02 -10.00
C GLY A 76 14.86 -12.49 -8.65
N VAL A 77 15.26 -11.57 -7.76
CA VAL A 77 15.68 -11.91 -6.40
C VAL A 77 14.49 -12.49 -5.64
N ASN A 78 14.75 -13.51 -4.81
CA ASN A 78 13.72 -14.13 -3.98
C ASN A 78 13.11 -13.09 -3.01
N PRO A 79 11.79 -12.84 -3.05
CA PRO A 79 11.13 -11.83 -2.22
C PRO A 79 11.20 -12.11 -0.72
N GLU A 80 11.51 -13.34 -0.31
CA GLU A 80 11.72 -13.69 1.11
C GLU A 80 13.08 -13.23 1.65
N ARG A 81 13.99 -12.77 0.78
CA ARG A 81 15.39 -12.47 1.14
C ARG A 81 15.96 -11.27 0.39
N LEU A 82 15.24 -10.15 0.37
CA LEU A 82 15.73 -8.88 -0.15
C LEU A 82 16.86 -8.34 0.73
N THR A 83 17.90 -7.78 0.11
CA THR A 83 19.03 -7.14 0.80
C THR A 83 18.76 -5.64 0.86
N LEU A 84 18.57 -5.09 2.06
CA LEU A 84 18.18 -3.69 2.27
C LEU A 84 19.13 -3.07 3.30
N GLY A 85 19.98 -2.14 2.84
CA GLY A 85 21.08 -1.65 3.64
C GLY A 85 22.01 -2.79 4.08
N SER A 86 22.03 -3.07 5.39
CA SER A 86 22.85 -4.13 6.01
C SER A 86 22.07 -5.37 6.45
N GLU A 87 20.78 -5.46 6.13
CA GLU A 87 19.89 -6.53 6.58
C GLU A 87 19.26 -7.31 5.42
N SER A 88 18.82 -8.54 5.74
CA SER A 88 17.92 -9.30 4.87
C SER A 88 16.49 -9.23 5.42
N ARG A 89 15.53 -8.98 4.53
CA ARG A 89 14.10 -8.87 4.85
C ARG A 89 13.25 -9.57 3.79
N ALA A 90 12.15 -10.17 4.23
CA ALA A 90 11.09 -10.59 3.34
C ALA A 90 10.24 -9.37 2.94
N LEU A 91 9.68 -9.38 1.72
CA LEU A 91 8.77 -8.35 1.23
C LEU A 91 7.57 -8.16 2.17
N ALA A 92 6.97 -9.27 2.60
CA ALA A 92 5.86 -9.29 3.57
C ALA A 92 6.27 -8.83 4.99
N GLY A 93 7.56 -8.58 5.23
CA GLY A 93 8.06 -7.93 6.45
C GLY A 93 8.24 -6.42 6.32
N LEU A 94 7.99 -5.85 5.14
CA LEU A 94 8.07 -4.41 4.86
C LEU A 94 6.67 -3.80 4.79
N TRP A 95 5.82 -4.40 3.97
CA TRP A 95 4.46 -3.93 3.71
C TRP A 95 3.44 -5.04 3.94
N ASP A 96 2.25 -4.67 4.41
CA ASP A 96 1.12 -5.60 4.48
C ASP A 96 0.32 -5.59 3.17
N GLY A 97 0.16 -4.41 2.55
CA GLY A 97 -0.69 -4.27 1.37
C GLY A 97 -0.93 -2.84 0.93
N LEU A 98 -1.56 -2.72 -0.24
CA LEU A 98 -1.92 -1.47 -0.89
C LEU A 98 -3.39 -1.15 -0.61
N GLU A 99 -3.68 0.12 -0.42
CA GLU A 99 -5.02 0.69 -0.37
C GLU A 99 -5.17 1.73 -1.49
N ALA A 100 -6.34 1.76 -2.13
CA ALA A 100 -6.75 2.82 -3.04
C ALA A 100 -8.10 3.39 -2.62
N PHE A 101 -8.25 4.71 -2.66
CA PHE A 101 -9.50 5.41 -2.33
C PHE A 101 -9.56 6.78 -3.06
N PRO A 102 -10.76 7.38 -3.20
CA PRO A 102 -10.90 8.70 -3.82
C PRO A 102 -10.13 9.80 -3.08
N ALA A 103 -9.46 10.67 -3.83
CA ALA A 103 -8.80 11.85 -3.31
C ALA A 103 -9.75 13.06 -3.26
N TYR A 104 -9.37 14.11 -2.52
CA TYR A 104 -10.01 15.45 -2.56
C TYR A 104 -11.55 15.51 -2.43
N ASP A 105 -12.12 14.68 -1.56
CA ASP A 105 -13.58 14.57 -1.33
C ASP A 105 -14.39 14.04 -2.54
N ASP A 106 -13.74 13.44 -3.54
CA ASP A 106 -14.46 12.74 -4.61
C ASP A 106 -15.24 11.54 -4.07
N GLU A 107 -16.40 11.28 -4.66
CA GLU A 107 -17.25 10.15 -4.31
C GLU A 107 -17.23 9.12 -5.43
N TYR A 108 -16.74 7.92 -5.11
CA TYR A 108 -16.85 6.75 -5.98
C TYR A 108 -17.78 5.71 -5.37
N GLU A 109 -18.56 5.06 -6.22
CA GLU A 109 -19.13 3.76 -5.87
C GLU A 109 -18.01 2.70 -5.81
N PRO A 110 -18.01 1.77 -4.84
CA PRO A 110 -16.94 0.78 -4.70
C PRO A 110 -16.66 -0.05 -5.96
N ALA A 111 -17.71 -0.40 -6.72
CA ALA A 111 -17.56 -1.12 -7.97
C ALA A 111 -16.83 -0.29 -9.04
N THR A 112 -17.13 1.00 -9.12
CA THR A 112 -16.46 1.94 -10.04
C THR A 112 -15.00 2.13 -9.63
N LEU A 113 -14.72 2.32 -8.34
CA LEU A 113 -13.35 2.42 -7.85
C LEU A 113 -12.55 1.14 -8.18
N ALA A 114 -13.13 -0.04 -7.92
CA ALA A 114 -12.48 -1.31 -8.24
C ALA A 114 -12.18 -1.44 -9.74
N GLN A 115 -13.11 -1.04 -10.61
CA GLN A 115 -12.89 -1.06 -12.05
C GLN A 115 -11.75 -0.11 -12.47
N VAL A 116 -11.80 1.15 -12.05
CA VAL A 116 -10.79 2.15 -12.44
C VAL A 116 -9.41 1.77 -11.92
N THR A 117 -9.33 1.24 -10.68
CA THR A 117 -8.06 0.78 -10.11
C THR A 117 -7.48 -0.42 -10.88
N VAL A 118 -8.32 -1.34 -11.39
CA VAL A 118 -7.85 -2.42 -12.30
C VAL A 118 -7.33 -1.85 -13.61
N GLU A 119 -8.02 -0.87 -14.20
CA GLU A 119 -7.60 -0.24 -15.46
C GLU A 119 -6.24 0.47 -15.31
N LEU A 120 -5.96 1.04 -14.13
CA LEU A 120 -4.71 1.73 -13.83
C LEU A 120 -3.56 0.79 -13.47
N LEU A 121 -3.82 -0.25 -12.66
CA LEU A 121 -2.79 -1.09 -12.07
C LEU A 121 -2.63 -2.44 -12.78
N GLY A 122 -3.61 -2.85 -13.60
CA GLY A 122 -3.64 -4.15 -14.26
C GLY A 122 -3.93 -5.34 -13.33
N ILE A 123 -4.14 -5.10 -12.03
CA ILE A 123 -4.36 -6.12 -11.00
C ILE A 123 -5.68 -5.85 -10.29
N ALA A 124 -6.55 -6.86 -10.22
CA ALA A 124 -7.80 -6.76 -9.48
C ALA A 124 -7.57 -6.67 -7.96
N PRO A 125 -8.33 -5.84 -7.24
CA PRO A 125 -8.25 -5.80 -5.77
C PRO A 125 -8.68 -7.12 -5.16
N ASP A 126 -8.04 -7.48 -4.05
CA ASP A 126 -8.42 -8.64 -3.25
C ASP A 126 -9.77 -8.41 -2.56
N LEU A 127 -10.01 -7.17 -2.10
CA LEU A 127 -11.27 -6.75 -1.49
C LEU A 127 -11.61 -5.31 -1.92
N SER A 128 -12.89 -5.03 -2.11
CA SER A 128 -13.40 -3.67 -2.34
C SER A 128 -14.77 -3.47 -1.70
N GLY A 129 -15.05 -2.23 -1.27
CA GLY A 129 -16.27 -1.91 -0.53
C GLY A 129 -16.21 -0.53 0.09
N VAL A 130 -16.94 -0.34 1.19
CA VAL A 130 -17.01 0.93 1.91
C VAL A 130 -16.39 0.77 3.30
N VAL A 131 -15.39 1.59 3.62
CA VAL A 131 -14.67 1.58 4.88
C VAL A 131 -14.98 2.85 5.66
N ASP A 132 -15.05 2.75 6.99
CA ASP A 132 -14.91 3.90 7.88
C ASP A 132 -13.48 3.95 8.43
N HIS A 133 -12.69 4.94 7.98
CA HIS A 133 -11.28 5.08 8.36
C HIS A 133 -11.06 5.57 9.78
N GLU A 134 -12.08 6.17 10.42
CA GLU A 134 -11.94 6.73 11.77
C GLU A 134 -11.64 5.63 12.80
N PRO A 135 -12.41 4.53 12.92
CA PRO A 135 -12.04 3.40 13.77
C PRO A 135 -10.68 2.76 13.45
N VAL A 136 -10.26 2.77 12.18
CA VAL A 136 -8.96 2.23 11.74
C VAL A 136 -7.83 3.09 12.27
N GLY A 137 -7.93 4.41 12.10
CA GLY A 137 -6.97 5.39 12.63
C GLY A 137 -6.88 5.31 14.14
N GLU A 138 -8.01 5.29 14.85
CA GLU A 138 -8.03 5.16 16.31
C GLU A 138 -7.37 3.86 16.80
N ALA A 139 -7.61 2.73 16.13
CA ALA A 139 -7.01 1.46 16.49
C ALA A 139 -5.48 1.49 16.28
N TRP A 140 -5.03 2.08 15.17
CA TRP A 140 -3.62 2.26 14.89
C TRP A 140 -2.94 3.16 15.93
N GLU A 141 -3.53 4.31 16.26
CA GLU A 141 -3.01 5.25 17.26
C GLU A 141 -2.95 4.61 18.66
N ARG A 142 -4.03 3.94 19.08
CA ARG A 142 -4.13 3.27 20.38
C ARG A 142 -3.13 2.13 20.54
N SER A 143 -2.77 1.48 19.44
CA SER A 143 -1.76 0.42 19.42
C SER A 143 -0.34 0.94 19.27
N HIS A 144 -0.14 2.27 19.15
CA HIS A 144 1.15 2.86 18.83
C HIS A 144 1.79 2.29 17.54
N GLY A 145 0.95 1.98 16.55
CA GLY A 145 1.36 1.45 15.26
C GLY A 145 1.70 -0.04 15.24
N GLU A 146 1.36 -0.80 16.29
CA GLU A 146 1.60 -2.24 16.36
C GLU A 146 0.64 -3.08 15.50
N VAL A 147 -0.51 -2.51 15.11
CA VAL A 147 -1.50 -3.19 14.26
C VAL A 147 -1.35 -2.85 12.78
N SER A 148 -1.77 -3.79 11.93
CA SER A 148 -1.82 -3.62 10.48
C SER A 148 -3.04 -2.82 10.06
N ILE A 149 -2.83 -1.70 9.35
CA ILE A 149 -3.93 -0.93 8.74
C ILE A 149 -4.66 -1.79 7.72
N ILE A 150 -3.96 -2.49 6.83
CA ILE A 150 -4.57 -3.32 5.78
C ILE A 150 -5.47 -4.41 6.37
N ARG A 151 -5.07 -5.06 7.48
CA ARG A 151 -5.95 -6.06 8.12
C ARG A 151 -7.20 -5.41 8.71
N LEU A 152 -7.08 -4.24 9.35
CA LEU A 152 -8.25 -3.52 9.87
C LEU A 152 -9.20 -3.07 8.75
N LEU A 153 -8.66 -2.67 7.59
CA LEU A 153 -9.46 -2.38 6.40
C LEU A 153 -10.16 -3.64 5.88
N ALA A 154 -9.42 -4.74 5.73
CA ALA A 154 -9.96 -6.02 5.26
C ALA A 154 -11.09 -6.53 6.16
N ASP A 155 -10.95 -6.42 7.48
CA ASP A 155 -11.97 -6.83 8.45
C ASP A 155 -13.29 -6.06 8.25
N GLN A 156 -13.25 -4.79 7.84
CA GLN A 156 -14.45 -4.03 7.50
C GLN A 156 -15.05 -4.39 6.14
N LEU A 157 -14.24 -4.84 5.18
CA LEU A 157 -14.65 -5.17 3.81
C LEU A 157 -15.23 -6.59 3.67
N GLN A 158 -14.99 -7.47 4.64
CA GLN A 158 -15.49 -8.85 4.65
C GLN A 158 -16.89 -9.01 5.29
N VAL A 159 -17.57 -7.90 5.58
CA VAL A 159 -18.86 -7.85 6.27
C VAL A 159 -20.04 -8.00 5.31
#